data_AF-A0A1Z2V6Z4-F1
#
_entry.id   AF-A0A1Z2V6Z4-F1
#
_cell.length_a   1.000
_cell.length_b   1.000
_cell.length_c   1.000
_cell.angle_alpha   90.00
_cell.angle_beta   90.00
_cell.angle_gamma   90.00
#
_symmetry.space_group_name_H-M   'P 1'
#
loop_
_entity.id
_entity.type
_entity.pdbx_description
1 polymer ?
#
loop_
_entity_poly.entity_id
_entity_poly.type
_entity_poly.pdbx_seq_one_letter_code
_entity_poly.pdbx_strand_id
1 'polypeptide(L)'
;MGKVLKYNSRAILMEGNSKEGWKHIVDGHVIGKKGKTLFPKHMGEGEIKNLIMESVEKGGIRTKHPDGTMEYVYNPNKYGISEMITIVSKDGIIRTSYPTKGISVVTKQ
;
A
#
# COMPACT_ATOMS: atom_id res chain seq x y z
N MET A 1 10.69 -8.06 -14.68
CA MET A 1 9.77 -6.93 -14.40
C MET A 1 8.37 -7.33 -14.88
N GLY A 2 7.36 -7.23 -14.02
CA GLY A 2 5.97 -7.60 -14.32
C GLY A 2 5.17 -6.48 -14.99
N LYS A 3 3.87 -6.71 -15.23
CA LYS A 3 2.97 -5.74 -15.85
C LYS A 3 2.73 -4.52 -14.95
N VAL A 4 2.70 -3.31 -15.52
CA VAL A 4 2.26 -2.10 -14.81
C VAL A 4 0.75 -2.13 -14.64
N LEU A 5 0.27 -1.90 -13.41
CA LEU A 5 -1.16 -1.93 -13.08
C LEU A 5 -1.74 -0.53 -12.89
N LYS A 6 -1.01 0.36 -12.21
CA LYS A 6 -1.33 1.78 -12.05
C LYS A 6 -0.05 2.59 -11.86
N TYR A 7 -0.10 3.87 -12.17
CA TYR A 7 1.00 4.80 -11.92
C TYR A 7 0.46 6.23 -11.74
N ASN A 8 1.26 7.07 -11.10
CA ASN A 8 1.11 8.52 -11.10
C ASN A 8 2.50 9.16 -11.24
N SER A 9 2.59 10.48 -11.08
CA SER A 9 3.86 11.22 -11.19
C SER A 9 4.91 10.85 -10.12
N ARG A 10 4.53 10.10 -9.07
CA ARG A 10 5.39 9.76 -7.94
C ARG A 10 5.73 8.28 -7.81
N ALA A 11 4.85 7.38 -8.25
CA ALA A 11 5.08 5.96 -8.11
C ALA A 11 4.35 5.10 -9.15
N ILE A 12 4.85 3.87 -9.29
CA ILE A 12 4.34 2.83 -10.18
C ILE A 12 3.97 1.62 -9.34
N LEU A 13 2.71 1.20 -9.42
CA LEU A 13 2.25 -0.10 -8.92
C LEU A 13 2.34 -1.13 -10.04
N MET A 14 3.28 -2.05 -9.88
CA MET A 14 3.44 -3.20 -10.74
C MET A 14 2.66 -4.40 -10.18
N GLU A 15 2.40 -5.39 -11.02
CA GLU A 15 1.92 -6.71 -10.59
C GLU A 15 2.84 -7.31 -9.52
N GLY A 16 4.15 -7.17 -9.74
CA GLY A 16 5.17 -7.51 -8.76
C GLY A 16 5.37 -9.00 -8.56
N ASN A 17 5.82 -9.38 -7.37
CA ASN A 17 6.14 -10.75 -6.97
C ASN A 17 5.84 -10.94 -5.47
N SER A 18 6.39 -11.98 -4.85
CA SER A 18 6.16 -12.27 -3.41
C SER A 18 6.80 -11.25 -2.45
N LYS A 19 7.70 -10.38 -2.93
CA LYS A 19 8.45 -9.40 -2.14
C LYS A 19 8.01 -7.95 -2.37
N GLU A 20 7.41 -7.65 -3.52
CA GLU A 20 7.00 -6.29 -3.88
C GLU A 20 5.83 -6.24 -4.86
N GLY A 21 5.16 -5.09 -4.95
CA GLY A 21 4.06 -4.85 -5.89
C GLY A 21 2.72 -5.46 -5.46
N TRP A 22 1.78 -5.54 -6.40
CA TRP A 22 0.40 -5.92 -6.13
C TRP A 22 0.28 -7.33 -5.54
N LYS A 23 1.02 -8.31 -6.06
CA LYS A 23 1.01 -9.68 -5.52
C LYS A 23 1.43 -9.72 -4.06
N HIS A 24 2.49 -9.01 -3.69
CA HIS A 24 2.93 -8.91 -2.30
C HIS A 24 1.87 -8.26 -1.40
N ILE A 25 1.22 -7.20 -1.87
CA ILE A 25 0.15 -6.50 -1.15
C ILE A 25 -1.06 -7.42 -0.97
N VAL A 26 -1.45 -8.17 -2.00
CA VAL A 26 -2.57 -9.11 -1.94
C VAL A 26 -2.29 -10.20 -0.90
N ASP A 27 -1.13 -10.83 -1.00
CA ASP A 27 -0.72 -11.91 -0.10
C ASP A 27 -0.59 -11.42 1.35
N GLY A 28 -0.09 -10.21 1.56
CA GLY A 28 0.18 -9.66 2.88
C GLY A 28 -1.02 -9.00 3.56
N HIS A 29 -1.82 -8.27 2.78
CA HIS A 29 -2.71 -7.22 3.29
C HIS A 29 -4.12 -7.23 2.67
N VAL A 30 -4.41 -8.04 1.65
CA VAL A 30 -5.78 -8.22 1.13
C VAL A 30 -6.34 -9.58 1.57
N ILE A 31 -5.72 -10.68 1.11
CA ILE A 31 -6.03 -12.03 1.60
C ILE A 31 -5.48 -12.21 3.02
N GLY A 32 -4.28 -11.65 3.24
CA GLY A 32 -3.68 -11.51 4.54
C GLY A 32 -2.80 -12.66 4.97
N LYS A 33 -1.72 -12.33 5.68
CA LYS A 33 -0.89 -13.27 6.45
C LYS A 33 -1.02 -12.97 7.95
N LYS A 34 -0.81 -13.98 8.78
CA LYS A 34 -0.84 -13.84 10.25
C LYS A 34 0.11 -12.72 10.70
N GLY A 35 -0.35 -11.89 11.64
CA GLY A 35 0.41 -10.74 12.16
C GLY A 35 0.44 -9.52 11.24
N LYS A 36 -0.29 -9.51 10.12
CA LYS A 36 -0.41 -8.35 9.23
C LYS A 36 -1.77 -7.69 9.36
N THR A 37 -1.78 -6.37 9.16
CA THR A 37 -3.01 -5.59 9.02
C THR A 37 -3.60 -5.76 7.63
N LEU A 38 -4.92 -5.79 7.54
CA LEU A 38 -5.63 -6.02 6.30
C LEU A 38 -6.43 -4.79 5.86
N PHE A 39 -6.51 -4.61 4.54
CA PHE A 39 -7.53 -3.76 3.94
C PHE A 39 -8.93 -4.29 4.31
N PRO A 40 -9.90 -3.39 4.47
CA PRO A 40 -11.29 -3.77 4.72
C PRO A 40 -11.80 -4.76 3.67
N LYS A 41 -12.43 -5.86 4.11
CA LYS A 41 -12.87 -6.96 3.23
C LYS A 41 -13.87 -6.55 2.14
N HIS A 42 -14.60 -5.46 2.35
CA HIS A 42 -15.60 -4.96 1.40
C HIS A 42 -14.98 -4.12 0.28
N MET A 43 -13.70 -3.73 0.38
CA MET A 43 -13.04 -2.97 -0.68
C MET A 43 -12.72 -3.85 -1.87
N GLY A 44 -13.10 -3.40 -3.06
CA GLY A 44 -12.70 -4.01 -4.31
C GLY A 44 -11.23 -3.73 -4.65
N GLU A 45 -10.63 -4.61 -5.46
CA GLU A 45 -9.24 -4.46 -5.92
C GLU A 45 -8.97 -3.06 -6.54
N GLY A 46 -9.90 -2.54 -7.34
CA GLY A 46 -9.78 -1.21 -7.95
C GLY A 46 -9.73 -0.09 -6.91
N GLU A 47 -10.52 -0.19 -5.84
CA GLU A 47 -10.55 0.80 -4.76
C GLU A 47 -9.26 0.78 -3.96
N ILE A 48 -8.73 -0.42 -3.66
CA ILE A 48 -7.45 -0.57 -2.97
C ILE A 48 -6.33 0.04 -3.82
N LYS A 49 -6.25 -0.26 -5.12
CA LYS A 49 -5.24 0.31 -6.02
C LYS A 49 -5.34 1.83 -6.11
N ASN A 50 -6.54 2.38 -6.20
CA ASN A 50 -6.76 3.83 -6.21
C ASN A 50 -6.29 4.46 -4.89
N LEU A 51 -6.66 3.86 -3.76
CA LEU A 51 -6.25 4.32 -2.44
C LEU A 51 -4.72 4.30 -2.27
N ILE A 52 -4.04 3.26 -2.79
CA ILE A 52 -2.57 3.19 -2.79
C ILE A 52 -1.96 4.34 -3.61
N MET A 53 -2.50 4.63 -4.80
CA MET A 53 -2.02 5.77 -5.62
C MET A 53 -2.23 7.09 -4.88
N GLU A 54 -3.42 7.30 -4.30
CA GLU A 54 -3.73 8.48 -3.49
C GLU A 54 -2.79 8.60 -2.29
N SER A 55 -2.39 7.48 -1.66
CA SER A 55 -1.47 7.49 -0.53
C SER A 55 -0.10 8.05 -0.89
N VAL A 56 0.42 7.79 -2.09
CA VAL A 56 1.71 8.35 -2.52
C VAL A 56 1.54 9.79 -3.04
N GLU A 57 0.40 10.09 -3.65
CA GLU A 57 0.10 11.41 -4.20
C GLU A 57 -0.17 12.47 -3.11
N LYS A 58 -1.02 12.13 -2.14
CA LYS A 58 -1.51 13.03 -1.10
C LYS A 58 -0.84 12.79 0.26
N GLY A 59 -0.20 11.64 0.45
CA GLY A 59 0.49 11.32 1.70
C GLY A 59 1.76 12.14 1.90
N GLY A 60 2.12 12.32 3.18
CA GLY A 60 3.39 12.92 3.59
C GLY A 60 4.50 11.87 3.65
N ILE A 61 5.73 12.28 3.41
CA ILE A 61 6.89 11.41 3.60
C ILE A 61 7.14 11.31 5.11
N ARG A 62 6.99 10.10 5.66
CA ARG A 62 7.29 9.80 7.06
C ARG A 62 8.77 9.54 7.27
N THR A 63 9.38 8.76 6.37
CA THR A 63 10.78 8.35 6.46
C THR A 63 11.40 8.27 5.07
N LYS A 64 12.66 8.67 4.96
CA LYS A 64 13.52 8.38 3.80
C LYS A 64 14.66 7.49 4.28
N HIS A 65 14.75 6.29 3.73
CA HIS A 65 15.80 5.34 4.08
C HIS A 65 17.08 5.64 3.28
N PRO A 66 18.28 5.28 3.81
CA PRO A 66 19.55 5.48 3.10
C PRO A 66 19.64 4.75 1.76
N ASP A 67 18.88 3.67 1.56
CA ASP A 67 18.81 2.91 0.31
C ASP A 67 17.93 3.58 -0.77
N GLY A 68 17.37 4.76 -0.46
CA GLY A 68 16.47 5.52 -1.33
C GLY A 68 15.01 5.10 -1.25
N THR A 69 14.66 4.13 -0.39
CA THR A 69 13.26 3.77 -0.12
C THR A 69 12.56 4.91 0.62
N MET A 70 11.33 5.24 0.23
CA MET A 70 10.49 6.25 0.86
C MET A 70 9.26 5.61 1.49
N GLU A 71 8.98 6.00 2.74
CA GLU A 71 7.76 5.61 3.46
C GLU A 71 6.79 6.80 3.47
N TYR A 72 5.61 6.61 2.90
CA TYR A 72 4.53 7.58 2.88
C TYR A 72 3.50 7.22 3.94
N VAL A 73 3.10 8.19 4.75
CA VAL A 73 1.94 8.09 5.63
C VAL A 73 0.78 8.89 5.04
N TYR A 74 -0.39 8.28 5.01
CA TYR A 74 -1.60 8.91 4.50
C TYR A 74 -2.78 8.64 5.42
N ASN A 75 -3.60 9.66 5.63
CA ASN A 75 -4.78 9.61 6.51
C ASN A 75 -6.04 9.72 5.64
N PRO A 76 -6.49 8.61 5.02
CA PRO A 76 -7.60 8.65 4.06
C PRO A 76 -8.94 9.00 4.69
N ASN A 77 -9.17 8.63 5.97
CA ASN A 77 -10.45 8.76 6.66
C ASN A 77 -11.65 8.23 5.85
N LYS A 78 -11.44 7.16 5.07
CA LYS A 78 -12.44 6.52 4.21
C LYS A 78 -12.27 5.00 4.23
N TYR A 79 -13.34 4.28 3.88
CA TYR A 79 -13.40 2.82 3.93
C TYR A 79 -13.14 2.21 5.33
N GLY A 80 -13.30 3.00 6.39
CA GLY A 80 -12.95 2.59 7.74
C GLY A 80 -11.44 2.53 8.01
N ILE A 81 -10.61 3.14 7.17
CA ILE A 81 -9.16 3.34 7.36
C ILE A 81 -8.93 4.81 7.75
N SER A 82 -8.25 5.04 8.87
CA SER A 82 -7.84 6.37 9.33
C SER A 82 -6.37 6.67 9.07
N GLU A 83 -5.53 5.64 8.90
CA GLU A 83 -4.10 5.77 8.60
C GLU A 83 -3.62 4.57 7.77
N MET A 84 -2.74 4.81 6.81
CA MET A 84 -2.05 3.78 6.04
C MET A 84 -0.62 4.19 5.71
N ILE A 85 0.21 3.17 5.45
CA ILE A 85 1.60 3.34 5.02
C ILE A 85 1.75 2.77 3.62
N THR A 86 2.49 3.49 2.77
CA THR A 86 2.94 3.00 1.47
C THR A 86 4.45 3.13 1.35
N ILE A 87 5.11 2.04 0.98
CA ILE A 87 6.57 1.98 0.83
C ILE A 87 6.92 1.94 -0.65
N VAL A 88 7.74 2.88 -1.09
CA VAL A 88 8.17 3.05 -2.48
C VAL A 88 9.68 2.91 -2.57
N SER A 89 10.19 2.13 -3.52
CA SER A 89 11.62 2.00 -3.77
C SER A 89 12.23 3.29 -4.34
N LYS A 90 13.56 3.37 -4.37
CA LYS A 90 14.28 4.48 -5.01
C LYS A 90 13.91 4.70 -6.48
N ASP A 91 13.47 3.64 -7.17
CA ASP A 91 13.09 3.65 -8.58
C ASP A 91 11.60 3.99 -8.77
N GLY A 92 10.90 4.40 -7.71
CA GLY A 92 9.48 4.76 -7.75
C GLY A 92 8.53 3.56 -7.76
N ILE A 93 9.00 2.34 -7.49
CA ILE A 93 8.16 1.14 -7.51
C ILE A 93 7.53 0.94 -6.13
N ILE A 94 6.20 0.75 -6.09
CA ILE A 94 5.51 0.44 -4.84
C ILE A 94 5.87 -0.98 -4.39
N ARG A 95 6.55 -1.07 -3.25
CA ARG A 95 6.95 -2.35 -2.64
C ARG A 95 5.81 -2.96 -1.85
N THR A 96 5.20 -2.18 -0.97
CA THR A 96 4.04 -2.62 -0.19
C THR A 96 3.18 -1.42 0.21
N SER A 97 1.94 -1.69 0.56
CA SER A 97 1.02 -0.71 1.13
C SER A 97 0.01 -1.42 2.02
N TYR A 98 -0.28 -0.83 3.17
CA TYR A 98 -1.16 -1.42 4.15
C TYR A 98 -1.77 -0.38 5.10
N PRO A 99 -3.01 -0.60 5.55
CA PRO A 99 -3.59 0.23 6.60
C PRO A 99 -2.90 -0.04 7.94
N THR A 100 -2.72 1.00 8.75
CA THR A 100 -2.16 0.91 10.10
C THR A 100 -3.18 1.19 11.18
N LYS A 101 -4.20 2.01 10.88
CA LYS A 101 -5.26 2.37 11.82
C LYS A 101 -6.61 2.52 11.12
N GLY A 102 -7.66 2.23 11.86
CA GLY A 102 -9.04 2.43 11.43
C GLY A 102 -9.98 1.38 12.02
N ILE A 103 -11.27 1.70 12.07
CA ILE A 103 -12.31 0.82 12.64
C ILE A 103 -12.49 -0.48 11.85
N SER A 104 -12.12 -0.48 10.57
CA SER A 104 -12.23 -1.65 9.68
C SER A 104 -10.87 -2.29 9.38
N VAL A 105 -9.81 -1.85 10.07
CA VAL A 105 -8.48 -2.44 9.95
C VAL A 105 -8.38 -3.61 10.91
N VAL A 106 -8.25 -4.81 10.35
CA VAL A 106 -8.15 -6.05 11.13
C VAL A 106 -6.72 -6.55 11.07
N THR A 107 -6.15 -6.90 12.22
CA THR A 107 -4.91 -7.69 12.27
C THR A 107 -5.27 -9.16 12.19
N LYS A 108 -4.71 -9.88 11.21
CA LYS A 108 -4.95 -11.32 11.07
C LYS A 108 -4.29 -12.06 12.23
N GLN A 109 -5.09 -12.75 13.05
CA GLN A 109 -4.65 -13.55 14.20
C GLN A 109 -4.10 -14.93 13.80
#